data_AF-A0A1E4NDG2-F1
#
_entry.id   AF-A0A1E4NDG2-F1
#
_cell.length_a   1.000
_cell.length_b   1.000
_cell.length_c   1.000
_cell.angle_alpha   90.00
_cell.angle_beta   90.00
_cell.angle_gamma   90.00
#
_symmetry.space_group_name_H-M   'P 1'
#
loop_
_entity.id
_entity.type
_entity.pdbx_description
1 polymer ?
#
loop_
_entity_poly.entity_id
_entity_poly.type
_entity_poly.pdbx_seq_one_letter_code
_entity_poly.pdbx_strand_id
1 'polypeptide(L)'
;MDDRDSSTIPTRLDDPPKFMWWDFDVAMLFMSFFVFGLVTGWILSFSIVGILFAWLYRKSKAGQHRAYGMHLIYWHLPVNLGMKATPPSSIREYIG
;
A
#
# COMPACT_ATOMS: atom_id res chain seq x y z
N MET A 1 24.77 -26.91 27.69
CA MET A 1 24.55 -26.15 26.46
C MET A 1 23.05 -26.12 26.24
N ASP A 2 22.40 -25.01 26.56
CA ASP A 2 20.95 -24.83 26.45
C ASP A 2 20.67 -24.11 25.12
N ASP A 3 20.21 -24.85 24.11
CA ASP A 3 19.81 -24.35 22.79
C ASP A 3 18.42 -23.71 22.86
N ARG A 4 18.24 -22.61 23.62
CA ARG A 4 16.90 -22.06 23.87
C ARG A 4 16.58 -20.65 23.40
N ASP A 5 17.50 -19.88 22.85
CA ASP A 5 17.15 -18.52 22.41
C ASP A 5 17.81 -18.14 21.07
N SER A 6 17.51 -18.90 20.01
CA SER A 6 17.61 -18.32 18.66
C SER A 6 16.46 -17.33 18.51
N SER A 7 16.70 -16.10 18.97
CA SER A 7 15.82 -14.95 18.76
C SER A 7 15.70 -14.71 17.26
N THR A 8 14.72 -15.37 16.64
CA THR A 8 14.45 -15.26 15.22
C THR A 8 13.89 -13.87 14.98
N ILE A 9 14.76 -12.96 14.52
CA ILE A 9 14.39 -11.58 14.21
C ILE A 9 13.30 -11.62 13.11
N PRO A 10 12.09 -11.06 13.36
CA PRO A 10 11.02 -11.09 12.39
C PRO A 10 11.41 -10.24 11.16
N THR A 11 11.68 -10.90 10.06
CA THR A 11 12.13 -10.28 8.79
C THR A 11 10.97 -9.73 7.94
N ARG A 12 9.74 -9.85 8.44
CA ARG A 12 8.49 -9.56 7.71
C ARG A 12 7.82 -8.25 8.13
N LEU A 13 8.52 -7.40 8.90
CA LEU A 13 7.99 -6.13 9.39
C LEU A 13 7.65 -5.15 8.25
N ASP A 14 8.44 -5.17 7.18
CA ASP A 14 8.29 -4.27 6.02
C ASP A 14 7.51 -4.90 4.85
N ASP A 15 6.80 -6.00 5.09
CA ASP A 15 5.97 -6.58 4.03
C ASP A 15 4.76 -5.66 3.75
N PRO A 16 4.49 -5.32 2.48
CA PRO A 16 3.43 -4.40 2.12
C PRO A 16 2.06 -4.95 2.56
N PRO A 17 1.11 -4.08 2.93
CA PRO A 17 -0.22 -4.51 3.33
C PRO A 17 -0.92 -5.21 2.16
N LYS A 18 -1.23 -6.49 2.38
CA LYS A 18 -1.97 -7.31 1.41
C LYS A 18 -3.44 -7.30 1.78
N PHE A 19 -4.31 -7.04 0.81
CA PHE A 19 -5.73 -7.28 0.96
C PHE A 19 -6.03 -8.71 0.51
N MET A 20 -6.21 -9.61 1.49
CA MET A 20 -6.36 -11.04 1.26
C MET A 20 -5.15 -11.62 0.49
N TRP A 21 -5.26 -11.84 -0.83
CA TRP A 21 -4.18 -12.35 -1.68
C TRP A 21 -3.63 -11.33 -2.68
N TRP A 22 -4.20 -10.13 -2.74
CA TRP A 22 -3.79 -9.06 -3.66
C TRP A 22 -3.13 -7.92 -2.88
N ASP A 23 -2.27 -7.16 -3.56
CA ASP A 23 -1.78 -5.89 -3.00
C ASP A 23 -2.96 -4.94 -2.79
N PHE A 24 -2.99 -4.23 -1.65
CA PHE A 24 -4.09 -3.33 -1.29
C PHE A 24 -4.42 -2.34 -2.43
N ASP A 25 -3.41 -1.75 -3.05
CA ASP A 25 -3.56 -0.77 -4.14
C ASP A 25 -4.24 -1.40 -5.38
N VAL A 26 -3.91 -2.66 -5.70
CA VAL A 26 -4.47 -3.38 -6.84
C VAL A 26 -5.95 -3.71 -6.57
N ALA A 27 -6.26 -4.13 -5.34
CA ALA A 27 -7.63 -4.38 -4.92
C ALA A 27 -8.47 -3.10 -4.96
N MET A 28 -7.93 -1.97 -4.47
CA MET A 28 -8.61 -0.68 -4.48
C MET A 28 -8.91 -0.20 -5.91
N LEU A 29 -7.98 -0.39 -6.85
CA LEU A 29 -8.18 -0.06 -8.26
C LEU A 29 -9.31 -0.88 -8.87
N PHE A 30 -9.28 -2.21 -8.69
CA PHE A 30 -10.36 -3.09 -9.16
C PHE A 30 -11.72 -2.72 -8.54
N MET A 31 -11.76 -2.50 -7.22
CA MET A 31 -12.96 -2.11 -6.49
C MET A 31 -13.56 -0.81 -7.04
N SER A 32 -12.72 0.17 -7.39
CA SER A 32 -13.16 1.45 -7.97
C SER A 32 -13.88 1.26 -9.31
N PHE A 33 -13.32 0.44 -10.20
CA PHE A 33 -13.97 0.10 -11.48
C PHE A 33 -15.24 -0.73 -11.27
N PHE A 34 -15.26 -1.64 -10.30
CA PHE A 34 -16.43 -2.45 -9.99
C PHE A 34 -17.61 -1.59 -9.51
N VAL A 35 -17.36 -0.64 -8.59
CA VAL A 35 -18.37 0.32 -8.12
C VAL A 35 -18.85 1.20 -9.27
N PHE A 36 -17.96 1.65 -10.16
CA PHE A 36 -18.35 2.41 -11.34
C PHE A 36 -19.24 1.59 -12.31
N GLY A 37 -18.94 0.30 -12.46
CA GLY A 37 -19.77 -0.65 -13.20
C GLY A 37 -21.16 -0.85 -12.60
N LEU A 38 -21.26 -0.84 -11.27
CA LEU A 38 -22.55 -0.88 -10.57
C LEU A 38 -23.39 0.37 -10.84
N VAL A 39 -22.77 1.56 -10.78
CA VAL A 39 -23.47 2.84 -11.03
C VAL A 39 -23.95 2.96 -12.47
N THR A 40 -23.16 2.50 -13.43
CA THR A 40 -23.50 2.58 -14.87
C THR A 40 -24.42 1.44 -15.35
N GLY A 41 -24.66 0.42 -14.51
CA GLY A 41 -25.43 -0.78 -14.86
C GLY A 41 -24.69 -1.77 -15.77
N TRP A 42 -23.42 -1.49 -16.10
CA TRP A 42 -22.59 -2.26 -17.02
C TRP A 42 -21.51 -3.05 -16.26
N ILE A 43 -21.93 -3.82 -15.26
CA ILE A 43 -21.02 -4.50 -14.31
C ILE A 43 -20.01 -5.40 -15.03
N LEU A 44 -20.45 -6.19 -16.00
CA LEU A 44 -19.59 -7.17 -16.70
C LEU A 44 -18.46 -6.51 -17.49
N SER A 45 -18.76 -5.48 -18.28
CA SER A 45 -17.74 -4.79 -19.07
C SER A 45 -16.74 -4.06 -18.19
N PHE A 46 -17.21 -3.33 -17.17
CA PHE A 46 -16.34 -2.63 -16.22
C PHE A 46 -15.52 -3.59 -15.35
N SER A 47 -16.03 -4.79 -15.04
CA SER A 47 -15.26 -5.81 -14.32
C SER A 47 -14.11 -6.34 -15.17
N ILE A 48 -14.33 -6.64 -16.45
CA ILE A 48 -13.28 -7.09 -17.38
C ILE A 48 -12.21 -6.02 -17.55
N VAL A 49 -12.65 -4.76 -17.75
CA VAL A 49 -11.74 -3.61 -17.84
C VAL A 49 -10.96 -3.44 -16.54
N GLY A 50 -11.62 -3.53 -15.37
CA GLY A 50 -10.98 -3.44 -14.06
C GLY A 50 -9.90 -4.51 -13.84
N ILE A 51 -10.15 -5.76 -14.26
CA ILE A 51 -9.14 -6.84 -14.20
C ILE A 51 -7.96 -6.54 -15.13
N LEU A 52 -8.23 -6.05 -16.35
CA LEU A 52 -7.18 -5.72 -17.31
C LEU A 52 -6.28 -4.59 -16.80
N PHE A 53 -6.88 -3.55 -16.22
CA PHE A 53 -6.15 -2.46 -15.57
C PHE A 53 -5.38 -2.93 -14.33
N ALA A 54 -5.97 -3.78 -13.48
CA ALA A 54 -5.30 -4.36 -12.33
C ALA A 54 -4.07 -5.19 -12.74
N TRP A 55 -4.17 -5.96 -13.83
CA TRP A 55 -3.07 -6.72 -14.38
C TRP A 55 -1.96 -5.83 -14.94
N LEU A 56 -2.33 -4.79 -15.70
CA LEU A 56 -1.37 -3.81 -16.22
C LEU A 56 -0.66 -3.07 -15.09
N TYR A 57 -1.40 -2.63 -14.08
CA TYR A 57 -0.85 -1.97 -12.90
C TYR A 57 0.09 -2.89 -12.11
N ARG A 58 -0.27 -4.17 -11.91
CA ARG A 58 0.62 -5.16 -11.30
C ARG A 58 1.90 -5.37 -12.13
N LYS A 59 1.79 -5.41 -13.45
CA LYS A 59 2.94 -5.52 -14.37
C LYS A 59 3.87 -4.32 -14.28
N SER A 60 3.32 -3.10 -14.23
CA SER A 60 4.10 -1.87 -14.04
C SER A 60 4.73 -1.79 -12.64
N LYS A 61 4.06 -2.31 -11.61
CA LYS A 61 4.57 -2.34 -10.22
C LYS A 61 5.67 -3.40 -10.00
N ALA A 62 5.82 -4.39 -10.90
CA ALA A 62 6.75 -5.51 -10.74
C ALA A 62 8.24 -5.14 -10.64
N GLY A 63 8.62 -3.89 -10.95
CA GLY A 63 9.99 -3.38 -10.81
C GLY A 63 10.15 -2.19 -9.85
N GLN A 64 9.09 -1.77 -9.15
CA GLN A 64 9.10 -0.56 -8.31
C GLN A 64 8.96 -0.88 -6.82
N HIS A 65 9.35 0.09 -5.99
CA HIS A 65 9.39 -0.03 -4.53
C HIS A 65 8.05 -0.50 -3.95
N ARG A 66 8.09 -1.37 -2.92
CA ARG A 66 6.93 -2.06 -2.31
C ARG A 66 5.77 -1.14 -1.86
N ALA A 67 6.02 0.16 -1.68
CA ALA A 67 5.06 1.20 -1.26
C ALA A 67 4.86 2.34 -2.29
N TYR A 68 5.04 2.07 -3.59
CA TYR A 68 4.94 3.09 -4.65
C TYR A 68 3.59 3.84 -4.67
N GLY A 69 2.47 3.13 -4.44
CA GLY A 69 1.14 3.74 -4.40
C GLY A 69 0.97 4.77 -3.27
N MET A 70 1.35 4.40 -2.04
CA MET A 70 1.36 5.32 -0.90
C MET A 70 2.27 6.53 -1.15
N HIS A 71 3.43 6.32 -1.76
CA HIS A 71 4.39 7.40 -2.03
C HIS A 71 3.87 8.37 -3.09
N LEU A 72 3.19 7.88 -4.13
CA LEU A 72 2.52 8.72 -5.11
C LEU A 72 1.39 9.54 -4.48
N ILE A 73 0.55 8.92 -3.65
CA ILE A 73 -0.52 9.63 -2.94
C ILE A 73 0.09 10.70 -2.03
N TYR A 74 1.17 10.38 -1.32
CA TYR A 74 1.87 11.33 -0.46
C TYR A 74 2.37 12.56 -1.22
N TRP A 75 2.92 12.40 -2.42
CA TRP A 75 3.43 13.53 -3.22
C TRP A 75 2.36 14.28 -4.01
N HIS A 76 1.31 13.61 -4.48
CA HIS A 76 0.29 14.22 -5.33
C HIS A 76 -0.93 14.73 -4.59
N LEU A 77 -1.18 14.25 -3.38
CA LEU A 77 -2.32 14.69 -2.57
C LEU A 77 -1.82 15.82 -1.64
N PRO A 78 -2.41 17.04 -1.71
CA PRO A 78 -2.03 18.14 -0.83
C PRO A 78 -2.60 17.93 0.59
N VAL A 79 -2.23 16.83 1.23
CA VAL A 79 -2.64 16.49 2.59
C VAL A 79 -1.65 17.15 3.54
N ASN A 80 -2.07 18.25 4.15
CA ASN A 80 -1.40 18.74 5.34
C ASN A 80 -1.78 17.80 6.49
N LEU A 81 -1.03 16.70 6.66
CA LEU A 81 -1.26 15.69 7.71
C LEU A 81 -1.07 16.22 9.14
N GLY A 82 -1.01 17.54 9.33
CA GLY A 82 -0.81 18.17 10.63
C GLY A 82 0.49 17.75 11.31
N MET A 83 1.41 17.11 10.58
CA MET A 83 2.72 16.73 11.09
C MET A 83 3.54 18.01 11.27
N LYS A 84 3.34 18.63 12.43
CA LYS A 84 4.20 19.66 12.97
C LYS A 84 5.62 19.09 12.88
N ALA A 85 6.49 19.82 12.18
CA ALA A 85 7.84 19.40 11.83
C ALA A 85 8.46 18.48 12.89
N THR A 86 9.04 17.35 12.44
CA THR A 86 9.77 16.47 13.34
C THR A 86 10.75 17.33 14.15
N PRO A 87 10.73 17.24 15.50
CA PRO A 87 11.57 18.08 16.32
C PRO A 87 13.04 17.94 15.87
N PRO A 88 13.84 19.02 15.97
CA PRO A 88 15.22 18.99 15.54
C PRO A 88 15.94 17.78 16.13
N SER A 89 16.60 16.99 15.27
CA SER A 89 17.31 15.76 15.65
C SER A 89 18.47 15.99 16.63
N SER A 90 18.78 17.25 16.95
CA SER A 90 19.71 17.67 17.99
C SER A 90 19.19 17.38 19.41
N ILE A 91 17.88 17.25 19.60
CA ILE A 91 17.29 16.93 20.90
C ILE A 91 17.23 15.41 21.02
N ARG A 92 18.12 14.84 21.85
CA ARG A 92 18.23 13.40 22.16
C ARG A 92 17.74 13.07 23.56
N GLU A 93 16.70 13.74 24.01
CA GLU A 93 16.07 13.44 25.30
C GLU A 93 14.83 12.57 25.07
N TYR A 94 14.78 11.44 25.78
CA TYR A 94 13.63 10.57 25.82
C TYR A 94 12.63 11.17 26.82
N ILE A 95 11.52 11.71 26.32
CA ILE A 95 10.40 12.11 27.17
C ILE A 95 9.57 10.84 27.36
N GLY A 96 9.68 10.26 28.56
CA GLY A 96 9.17 8.94 28.92
C GLY A 96 7.71 8.68 28.64
#